data_AF-A0AAJ5WMT2-F1
#
_entry.id   AF-A0AAJ5WMT2-F1
#
_cell.length_a   1.000
_cell.length_b   1.000
_cell.length_c   1.000
_cell.angle_alpha   90.00
_cell.angle_beta   90.00
_cell.angle_gamma   90.00
#
_symmetry.space_group_name_H-M   'P 1'
#
loop_
_entity.id
_entity.type
_entity.pdbx_description
1 polymer ?
#
loop_
_entity_poly.entity_id
_entity_poly.type
_entity_poly.pdbx_seq_one_letter_code
_entity_poly.pdbx_strand_id
1 'polypeptide(L)'
;MMWTAETPIVLYGAAHRGTMVSRYLRAGCNVTGFIDKRAAEIERHEGLPVTSVGRADKSALVIICVNNIFEHESIALGLAAEGFERVVFCPVNGSNMSWRSAEDRAHMARLHDDIIDEHLTLPVEIPAVRGLFHPEYKDDALISAESGEVLAWIPALLVCARRHGNGLFQDSPVFTLFPYLELFKWFDGEAGATPDHYMDLYCRNAADQFGIAQTPAWVDNVLRSRRQVYERMRQTESIDPLFFLNHAVKADWNSDEHHFNMDSGKHRAAFQIHRKRSLVPLKLSNADYEAYLNRPALEALIDCMVRSGITELPYPVMHSYFLRVPYLAENAYYETLLKLCRVLVLKNFKETGRVSLRGVHLRVESADVEPLAQAFALLGCSVRHGYQESEFDRGVRDLYRISDRFARAHSAREGYDFLLDEWVAR
;
A
#
# COMPACT_ATOMS: atom_id res chain seq x y z
N MET A 1 2.70 35.74 9.31
CA MET A 1 1.91 36.66 10.18
C MET A 1 2.12 36.24 11.62
N MET A 2 2.15 37.19 12.56
CA MET A 2 2.44 36.92 13.96
C MET A 2 1.20 36.39 14.70
N TRP A 3 1.31 35.26 15.39
CA TRP A 3 0.33 34.78 16.36
C TRP A 3 0.55 35.51 17.69
N THR A 4 -0.48 36.22 18.14
CA THR A 4 -0.59 36.90 19.44
C THR A 4 -1.76 36.36 20.25
N ALA A 5 -1.87 36.74 21.53
CA ALA A 5 -2.97 36.31 22.40
C ALA A 5 -4.38 36.58 21.81
N GLU A 6 -4.53 37.67 21.05
CA GLU A 6 -5.80 38.09 20.44
C GLU A 6 -6.14 37.37 19.12
N THR A 7 -5.17 36.65 18.53
CA THR A 7 -5.38 35.96 17.25
C THR A 7 -6.49 34.93 17.38
N PRO A 8 -7.57 34.98 16.57
CA PRO A 8 -8.63 33.98 16.62
C PRO A 8 -8.10 32.59 16.26
N ILE A 9 -8.38 31.60 17.10
CA ILE A 9 -7.93 30.21 16.91
C ILE A 9 -9.13 29.27 16.83
N VAL A 10 -9.09 28.36 15.85
CA VAL A 10 -10.03 27.26 15.73
C VAL A 10 -9.28 25.93 15.75
N LEU A 11 -9.77 24.97 16.52
CA LEU A 11 -9.13 23.66 16.65
C LEU A 11 -9.81 22.64 15.74
N TYR A 12 -9.06 21.98 14.86
CA TYR A 12 -9.57 20.91 14.00
C TYR A 12 -9.53 19.57 14.75
N GLY A 13 -10.70 19.04 15.10
CA GLY A 13 -10.90 17.80 15.86
C GLY A 13 -11.52 18.06 17.23
N ALA A 14 -12.84 17.93 17.33
CA ALA A 14 -13.61 18.09 18.56
C ALA A 14 -13.64 16.76 19.37
N ALA A 15 -12.45 16.29 19.74
CA ALA A 15 -12.25 15.03 20.46
C ALA A 15 -11.21 15.20 21.59
N HIS A 16 -10.70 14.10 22.13
CA HIS A 16 -9.79 14.09 23.28
C HIS A 16 -8.59 15.06 23.16
N ARG A 17 -7.83 15.00 22.06
CA ARG A 17 -6.65 15.86 21.87
C ARG A 17 -7.04 17.34 21.69
N GLY A 18 -8.10 17.62 20.93
CA GLY A 18 -8.65 18.98 20.83
C GLY A 18 -9.13 19.54 22.17
N THR A 19 -9.71 18.71 23.04
CA THR A 19 -10.09 19.11 24.41
C THR A 19 -8.87 19.56 25.23
N MET A 20 -7.80 18.76 25.23
CA MET A 20 -6.58 19.08 25.99
C MET A 20 -5.97 20.40 25.51
N VAL A 21 -5.75 20.52 24.19
CA VAL A 21 -5.18 21.73 23.57
C VAL A 21 -6.07 22.96 23.83
N SER A 22 -7.40 22.82 23.77
CA SER A 22 -8.33 23.91 24.06
C SER A 22 -8.18 24.43 25.48
N ARG A 23 -8.09 23.55 26.48
CA ARG A 23 -7.96 23.94 27.89
C ARG A 23 -6.67 24.69 28.15
N TYR A 24 -5.57 24.20 27.59
CA TYR A 24 -4.27 24.87 27.65
C TYR A 24 -4.32 26.26 27.00
N LEU A 25 -4.73 26.34 25.73
CA LEU A 25 -4.69 27.60 24.97
C LEU A 25 -5.66 28.66 25.52
N ARG A 26 -6.81 28.28 26.07
CA ARG A 26 -7.78 29.23 26.64
C ARG A 26 -7.26 30.03 27.84
N ALA A 27 -6.15 29.61 28.45
CA ALA A 27 -5.51 30.37 29.53
C ALA A 27 -4.82 31.67 29.04
N GLY A 28 -4.44 31.74 27.76
CA GLY A 28 -3.66 32.86 27.23
C GLY A 28 -3.90 33.22 25.76
N CYS A 29 -4.83 32.54 25.09
CA CYS A 29 -5.14 32.72 23.67
C CYS A 29 -6.65 32.80 23.41
N ASN A 30 -7.01 33.47 22.31
CA ASN A 30 -8.38 33.60 21.83
C ASN A 30 -8.86 32.37 21.04
N VAL A 31 -9.20 31.28 21.74
CA VAL A 31 -9.82 30.09 21.14
C VAL A 31 -11.32 30.34 20.91
N THR A 32 -11.74 30.35 19.64
CA THR A 32 -13.10 30.75 19.23
C THR A 32 -14.02 29.57 18.91
N GLY A 33 -13.47 28.38 18.62
CA GLY A 33 -14.29 27.23 18.22
C GLY A 33 -13.51 25.98 17.84
N PHE A 34 -14.27 25.00 17.34
CA PHE A 34 -13.74 23.78 16.74
C PHE A 34 -14.24 23.61 15.29
N ILE A 35 -13.45 22.90 14.49
CA ILE A 35 -13.85 22.30 13.23
C ILE A 35 -13.92 20.78 13.42
N ASP A 36 -14.98 20.14 12.96
CA ASP A 36 -15.08 18.67 12.97
C ASP A 36 -15.91 18.14 11.78
N LYS A 37 -15.57 16.94 11.29
CA LYS A 37 -16.36 16.26 10.24
C LYS A 37 -17.78 15.95 10.73
N ARG A 38 -17.95 15.74 12.04
CA ARG A 38 -19.24 15.48 12.72
C ARG A 38 -19.87 16.76 13.29
N ALA A 39 -19.52 17.94 12.79
CA ALA A 39 -20.01 19.21 13.33
C ALA A 39 -21.54 19.31 13.46
N ALA A 40 -22.28 18.70 12.52
CA ALA A 40 -23.75 18.67 12.55
C ALA A 40 -24.32 17.82 13.71
N GLU A 41 -23.55 16.87 14.25
CA GLU A 41 -23.94 16.05 15.40
C GLU A 41 -23.50 16.67 16.73
N ILE A 42 -22.30 17.27 16.75
CA ILE A 42 -21.67 17.73 18.00
C ILE A 42 -22.23 19.10 18.40
N GLU A 43 -22.36 20.03 17.45
CA GLU A 43 -22.79 21.44 17.59
C GLU A 43 -21.94 22.31 18.55
N ARG A 44 -21.65 21.83 19.77
CA ARG A 44 -20.82 22.48 20.79
C ARG A 44 -19.89 21.49 21.49
N HIS A 45 -18.66 21.91 21.78
CA HIS A 45 -17.66 21.14 22.50
C HIS A 45 -16.88 22.04 23.46
N GLU A 46 -16.72 21.63 24.72
CA GLU A 46 -16.12 22.47 25.79
C GLU A 46 -16.74 23.89 25.89
N GLY A 47 -18.03 24.02 25.57
CA GLY A 47 -18.79 25.28 25.56
C GLY A 47 -18.59 26.16 24.33
N LEU A 48 -17.71 25.78 23.41
CA LEU A 48 -17.41 26.48 22.16
C LEU A 48 -18.19 25.89 20.98
N PRO A 49 -18.48 26.67 19.92
CA PRO A 49 -19.17 26.14 18.73
C PRO A 49 -18.28 25.15 17.97
N VAL A 50 -18.91 24.12 17.40
CA VAL A 50 -18.30 23.19 16.44
C VAL A 50 -18.91 23.43 15.07
N THR A 51 -18.06 23.64 14.06
CA THR A 51 -18.49 23.98 12.70
C THR A 51 -17.85 23.05 11.68
N SER A 52 -18.46 22.97 10.49
CA SER A 52 -17.81 22.34 9.35
C SER A 52 -16.76 23.29 8.75
N VAL A 53 -15.78 22.73 8.04
CA VAL A 53 -14.71 23.49 7.37
C VAL A 53 -15.25 24.66 6.52
N GLY A 54 -16.34 24.44 5.77
CA GLY A 54 -16.93 25.45 4.89
C GLY A 54 -17.61 26.62 5.61
N ARG A 55 -17.99 26.46 6.89
CA ARG A 55 -18.66 27.51 7.68
C ARG A 55 -17.72 28.24 8.65
N ALA A 56 -16.53 27.71 8.87
CA ALA A 56 -15.56 28.28 9.78
C ALA A 56 -14.94 29.58 9.24
N ASP A 57 -14.52 30.46 10.14
CA ASP A 57 -13.85 31.72 9.81
C ASP A 57 -12.47 31.45 9.20
N LYS A 58 -12.33 31.77 7.91
CA LYS A 58 -11.10 31.52 7.14
C LYS A 58 -9.93 32.42 7.57
N SER A 59 -10.19 33.49 8.31
CA SER A 59 -9.15 34.37 8.85
C SER A 59 -8.49 33.80 10.11
N ALA A 60 -9.13 32.85 10.79
CA ALA A 60 -8.63 32.24 12.01
C ALA A 60 -7.38 31.37 11.76
N LEU A 61 -6.53 31.26 12.78
CA LEU A 61 -5.47 30.26 12.84
C LEU A 61 -6.10 28.90 13.13
N VAL A 62 -5.84 27.91 12.28
CA VAL A 62 -6.30 26.54 12.54
C VAL A 62 -5.18 25.72 13.18
N ILE A 63 -5.49 24.96 14.22
CA ILE A 63 -4.56 24.00 14.82
C ILE A 63 -5.15 22.59 14.65
N ILE A 64 -4.42 21.69 13.99
CA ILE A 64 -4.87 20.32 13.74
C ILE A 64 -4.63 19.48 15.00
N CYS A 65 -5.71 18.99 15.60
CA CYS A 65 -5.72 18.24 16.84
C CYS A 65 -6.28 16.81 16.68
N VAL A 66 -6.25 16.25 15.47
CA VAL A 66 -6.60 14.83 15.28
C VAL A 66 -5.52 13.92 15.86
N ASN A 67 -5.88 12.69 16.22
CA ASN A 67 -4.93 11.73 16.79
C ASN A 67 -4.07 11.07 15.72
N ASN A 68 -4.64 10.85 14.53
CA ASN A 68 -3.96 10.19 13.43
C ASN A 68 -2.96 11.15 12.77
N ILE A 69 -1.68 11.04 13.16
CA ILE A 69 -0.62 11.92 12.64
C ILE A 69 -0.51 11.88 11.11
N PHE A 70 -0.87 10.76 10.47
CA PHE A 70 -0.77 10.60 9.02
C PHE A 70 -1.78 11.44 8.23
N GLU A 71 -2.84 11.96 8.88
CA GLU A 71 -3.84 12.83 8.24
C GLU A 71 -3.49 14.32 8.32
N HIS A 72 -2.51 14.73 9.14
CA HIS A 72 -2.28 16.14 9.43
C HIS A 72 -1.93 16.94 8.16
N GLU A 73 -1.04 16.40 7.32
CA GLU A 73 -0.61 17.07 6.08
C GLU A 73 -1.74 17.15 5.04
N SER A 74 -2.56 16.10 4.88
CA SER A 74 -3.69 16.11 3.95
C SER A 74 -4.81 17.06 4.41
N ILE A 75 -5.10 17.09 5.72
CA ILE A 75 -6.04 18.07 6.31
C ILE A 75 -5.50 19.51 6.10
N ALA A 76 -4.21 19.75 6.32
CA ALA A 76 -3.62 21.08 6.13
C ALA A 76 -3.71 21.55 4.67
N LEU A 77 -3.47 20.68 3.69
CA LEU A 77 -3.69 20.99 2.27
C LEU A 77 -5.18 21.26 1.96
N GLY A 78 -6.09 20.46 2.52
CA GLY A 78 -7.53 20.68 2.37
C GLY A 78 -7.99 22.03 2.94
N LEU A 79 -7.48 22.41 4.12
CA LEU A 79 -7.74 23.71 4.72
C LEU A 79 -7.16 24.86 3.86
N ALA A 80 -5.96 24.69 3.31
CA ALA A 80 -5.36 25.66 2.40
C ALA A 80 -6.20 25.89 1.13
N ALA A 81 -6.73 24.81 0.55
CA ALA A 81 -7.63 24.86 -0.62
C ALA A 81 -8.95 25.56 -0.29
N GLU A 82 -9.45 25.37 0.94
CA GLU A 82 -10.63 26.01 1.51
C GLU A 82 -10.43 27.48 1.92
N GLY A 83 -9.23 28.03 1.72
CA GLY A 83 -8.91 29.44 1.92
C GLY A 83 -8.32 29.80 3.29
N PHE A 84 -8.01 28.82 4.13
CA PHE A 84 -7.27 29.09 5.37
C PHE A 84 -5.82 29.44 5.04
N GLU A 85 -5.36 30.59 5.52
CA GLU A 85 -3.99 31.04 5.27
C GLU A 85 -2.99 30.41 6.24
N ARG A 86 -3.42 30.04 7.45
CA ARG A 86 -2.54 29.64 8.54
C ARG A 86 -3.06 28.38 9.23
N VAL A 87 -2.23 27.35 9.23
CA VAL A 87 -2.54 26.05 9.81
C VAL A 87 -1.30 25.54 10.55
N VAL A 88 -1.47 25.15 11.82
CA VAL A 88 -0.46 24.43 12.60
C VAL A 88 -0.79 22.96 12.61
N PHE A 89 0.19 22.12 12.28
CA PHE A 89 0.00 20.68 12.13
C PHE A 89 1.31 19.93 12.37
N CYS A 90 1.25 18.61 12.51
CA CYS A 90 2.42 17.76 12.73
C CYS A 90 3.00 17.35 11.36
N PRO A 91 4.24 17.74 11.01
CA PRO A 91 4.91 17.23 9.82
C PRO A 91 5.16 15.72 9.94
N VAL A 92 4.87 14.96 8.90
CA VAL A 92 5.00 13.49 8.95
C VAL A 92 6.36 13.06 8.41
N ASN A 93 7.10 12.27 9.18
CA ASN A 93 8.33 11.64 8.69
C ASN A 93 7.97 10.50 7.74
N GLY A 94 8.47 10.58 6.51
CA GLY A 94 8.24 9.55 5.48
C GLY A 94 6.98 9.74 4.65
N SER A 95 6.33 10.91 4.67
CA SER A 95 5.30 11.26 3.69
C SER A 95 5.89 11.64 2.33
N ASN A 96 5.03 11.80 1.32
CA ASN A 96 5.35 12.31 0.00
C ASN A 96 5.37 13.86 -0.07
N MET A 97 5.43 14.56 1.06
CA MET A 97 5.38 16.03 1.06
C MET A 97 6.78 16.62 0.93
N SER A 98 6.98 17.46 -0.10
CA SER A 98 8.16 18.30 -0.23
C SER A 98 7.89 19.66 0.42
N TRP A 99 8.81 20.06 1.29
CA TRP A 99 8.73 21.29 2.07
C TRP A 99 9.57 22.38 1.40
N ARG A 100 9.10 23.63 1.49
CA ARG A 100 9.82 24.80 0.97
C ARG A 100 11.26 24.89 1.50
N SER A 101 11.46 24.53 2.77
CA SER A 101 12.78 24.41 3.39
C SER A 101 12.76 23.42 4.56
N ALA A 102 13.94 22.92 4.96
CA ALA A 102 14.08 22.07 6.14
C ALA A 102 13.78 22.88 7.43
N GLU A 103 14.10 24.17 7.42
CA GLU A 103 13.84 25.11 8.51
C GLU A 103 12.34 25.31 8.73
N ASP A 104 11.56 25.46 7.66
CA ASP A 104 10.10 25.57 7.70
C ASP A 104 9.46 24.31 8.31
N ARG A 105 9.93 23.13 7.88
CA ARG A 105 9.47 21.85 8.44
C ARG A 105 9.79 21.74 9.93
N ALA A 106 11.03 22.06 10.30
CA ALA A 106 11.47 22.00 11.69
C ALA A 106 10.74 23.04 12.56
N HIS A 107 10.43 24.22 12.02
CA HIS A 107 9.64 25.25 12.68
C HIS A 107 8.20 24.79 12.93
N MET A 108 7.54 24.20 11.92
CA MET A 108 6.19 23.67 12.08
C MET A 108 6.14 22.53 13.11
N ALA A 109 7.12 21.61 13.08
CA ALA A 109 7.23 20.54 14.06
C ALA A 109 7.39 21.07 15.49
N ARG A 110 8.36 21.99 15.71
CA ARG A 110 8.57 22.61 17.02
C ARG A 110 7.32 23.32 17.52
N LEU A 111 6.67 24.11 16.68
CA LEU A 111 5.47 24.83 17.06
C LEU A 111 4.32 23.88 17.46
N HIS A 112 4.13 22.81 16.69
CA HIS A 112 3.15 21.78 17.03
C HIS A 112 3.49 21.15 18.38
N ASP A 113 4.75 20.75 18.59
CA ASP A 113 5.19 20.11 19.82
C ASP A 113 5.08 21.06 21.03
N ASP A 114 5.42 22.33 20.89
CA ASP A 114 5.26 23.36 21.93
C ASP A 114 3.78 23.53 22.35
N ILE A 115 2.82 23.33 21.44
CA ILE A 115 1.39 23.36 21.77
C ILE A 115 0.98 22.10 22.51
N ILE A 116 1.44 20.93 22.06
CA ILE A 116 1.09 19.63 22.66
C ILE A 116 1.72 19.47 24.05
N ASP A 117 2.95 19.95 24.22
CA ASP A 117 3.72 19.89 25.47
C ASP A 117 3.44 21.08 26.40
N GLU A 118 2.49 21.97 26.05
CA GLU A 118 2.04 23.10 26.86
C GLU A 118 3.15 24.16 27.14
N HIS A 119 4.10 24.31 26.22
CA HIS A 119 5.25 25.22 26.32
C HIS A 119 5.22 26.40 25.32
N LEU A 120 4.10 26.64 24.65
CA LEU A 120 3.93 27.73 23.69
C LEU A 120 4.25 29.10 24.32
N THR A 121 5.15 29.83 23.69
CA THR A 121 5.48 31.22 24.04
C THR A 121 5.04 32.17 22.93
N LEU A 122 4.29 33.22 23.30
CA LEU A 122 3.80 34.24 22.36
C LEU A 122 4.60 35.56 22.51
N PRO A 123 4.77 36.34 21.42
CA PRO A 123 4.28 36.08 20.06
C PRO A 123 5.16 35.09 19.29
N VAL A 124 4.56 34.34 18.36
CA VAL A 124 5.28 33.42 17.46
C VAL A 124 4.87 33.63 16.01
N GLU A 125 5.81 33.48 15.08
CA GLU A 125 5.51 33.59 13.66
C GLU A 125 4.92 32.28 13.12
N ILE A 126 3.81 32.40 12.38
CA ILE A 126 3.21 31.29 11.63
C ILE A 126 3.40 31.53 10.13
N PRO A 127 4.08 30.62 9.41
CA PRO A 127 4.17 30.70 7.96
C PRO A 127 2.80 30.47 7.33
N ALA A 128 2.54 31.14 6.20
CA ALA A 128 1.35 30.85 5.40
C ALA A 128 1.44 29.42 4.87
N VAL A 129 0.34 28.67 4.94
CA VAL A 129 0.30 27.25 4.52
C VAL A 129 0.43 27.10 3.00
N ARG A 130 -0.09 28.05 2.23
CA ARG A 130 -0.01 28.03 0.76
C ARG A 130 1.44 28.17 0.32
N GLY A 131 1.93 27.15 -0.40
CA GLY A 131 3.32 27.09 -0.87
C GLY A 131 4.34 26.74 0.21
N LEU A 132 3.89 26.37 1.43
CA LEU A 132 4.78 25.89 2.48
C LEU A 132 5.29 24.48 2.20
N PHE A 133 4.41 23.64 1.66
CA PHE A 133 4.70 22.29 1.24
C PHE A 133 3.74 21.87 0.12
N HIS A 134 4.12 20.86 -0.66
CA HIS A 134 3.30 20.30 -1.72
C HIS A 134 3.59 18.79 -1.88
N PRO A 135 2.66 18.02 -2.45
CA PRO A 135 2.94 16.65 -2.88
C PRO A 135 4.12 16.61 -3.86
N GLU A 136 5.05 15.70 -3.61
CA GLU A 136 6.17 15.36 -4.49
C GLU A 136 6.12 13.86 -4.78
N TYR A 137 6.06 13.52 -6.05
CA TYR A 137 6.07 12.13 -6.51
C TYR A 137 7.48 11.78 -6.97
N LYS A 138 8.14 10.87 -6.25
CA LYS A 138 9.49 10.42 -6.56
C LYS A 138 9.61 8.93 -6.34
N ASP A 139 10.66 8.34 -6.90
CA ASP A 139 10.94 6.93 -6.73
C ASP A 139 11.37 6.61 -5.29
N ASP A 140 10.41 6.18 -4.47
CA ASP A 140 10.64 5.76 -3.09
C ASP A 140 11.01 4.27 -2.95
N ALA A 141 11.00 3.53 -4.07
CA ALA A 141 11.34 2.11 -4.09
C ALA A 141 12.84 1.87 -4.35
N LEU A 142 13.48 2.77 -5.09
CA LEU A 142 14.90 2.69 -5.43
C LEU A 142 15.77 2.77 -4.17
N ILE A 143 16.59 1.75 -3.94
CA ILE A 143 17.52 1.70 -2.81
C ILE A 143 18.92 2.09 -3.27
N SER A 144 19.39 1.52 -4.37
CA SER A 144 20.66 1.89 -4.99
C SER A 144 20.67 1.60 -6.49
N ALA A 145 21.49 2.36 -7.22
CA ALA A 145 21.80 2.14 -8.62
C ALA A 145 23.33 2.20 -8.79
N GLU A 146 23.96 1.04 -8.93
CA GLU A 146 25.42 0.91 -9.02
C GLU A 146 25.79 -0.01 -10.18
N SER A 147 26.80 0.36 -10.97
CA SER A 147 27.44 -0.53 -11.96
C SER A 147 26.48 -1.27 -12.91
N GLY A 148 25.39 -0.61 -13.34
CA GLY A 148 24.41 -1.18 -14.27
C GLY A 148 23.33 -2.05 -13.62
N GLU A 149 23.37 -2.23 -12.30
CA GLU A 149 22.36 -2.93 -11.51
C GLU A 149 21.60 -1.95 -10.60
N VAL A 150 20.30 -2.19 -10.47
CA VAL A 150 19.38 -1.51 -9.55
C VAL A 150 19.01 -2.47 -8.43
N LEU A 151 19.06 -2.00 -7.19
CA LEU A 151 18.40 -2.64 -6.05
C LEU A 151 17.15 -1.82 -5.71
N ALA A 152 15.97 -2.44 -5.78
CA ALA A 152 14.70 -1.75 -5.57
C ALA A 152 13.68 -2.62 -4.80
N TRP A 153 12.76 -1.95 -4.10
CA TRP A 153 11.57 -2.57 -3.53
C TRP A 153 10.49 -2.73 -4.61
N ILE A 154 10.23 -3.97 -5.02
CA ILE A 154 9.27 -4.25 -6.09
C ILE A 154 7.95 -4.74 -5.51
N PRO A 155 6.79 -4.27 -6.03
CA PRO A 155 5.49 -4.77 -5.64
C PRO A 155 5.42 -6.28 -5.78
N ALA A 156 5.07 -6.97 -4.70
CA ALA A 156 4.96 -8.42 -4.69
C ALA A 156 4.00 -8.95 -5.77
N LEU A 157 2.99 -8.14 -6.15
CA LEU A 157 2.04 -8.44 -7.23
C LEU A 157 2.70 -8.59 -8.60
N LEU A 158 3.87 -7.97 -8.81
CA LEU A 158 4.65 -8.03 -10.04
C LEU A 158 5.76 -9.08 -9.98
N VAL A 159 5.86 -9.89 -8.92
CA VAL A 159 6.95 -10.84 -8.77
C VAL A 159 6.48 -12.25 -9.11
N CYS A 160 7.15 -12.85 -10.07
CA CYS A 160 6.90 -14.20 -10.56
C CYS A 160 8.12 -15.10 -10.37
N ALA A 161 7.88 -16.40 -10.29
CA ALA A 161 8.93 -17.41 -10.36
C ALA A 161 9.60 -17.41 -11.75
N ARG A 162 10.76 -18.07 -11.88
CA ARG A 162 11.59 -18.10 -13.09
C ARG A 162 10.79 -18.38 -14.38
N ARG A 163 11.05 -17.58 -15.43
CA ARG A 163 10.39 -17.68 -16.75
C ARG A 163 10.65 -19.00 -17.48
N HIS A 164 11.91 -19.45 -17.49
CA HIS A 164 12.34 -20.71 -18.15
C HIS A 164 12.71 -21.78 -17.12
N GLY A 165 11.93 -21.89 -16.03
CA GLY A 165 12.12 -22.92 -15.01
C GLY A 165 11.52 -24.26 -15.40
N ASN A 166 12.05 -25.35 -14.86
CA ASN A 166 11.42 -26.66 -14.97
C ASN A 166 10.27 -26.78 -13.95
N GLY A 167 9.12 -27.31 -14.39
CA GLY A 167 8.05 -27.79 -13.52
C GLY A 167 6.87 -26.84 -13.34
N LEU A 168 6.03 -27.17 -12.36
CA LEU A 168 4.68 -26.64 -12.14
C LEU A 168 4.59 -25.13 -11.86
N PHE A 169 5.69 -24.51 -11.42
CA PHE A 169 5.74 -23.12 -10.95
C PHE A 169 6.43 -22.18 -11.95
N GLN A 170 6.52 -22.57 -13.21
CA GLN A 170 7.12 -21.73 -14.24
C GLN A 170 6.28 -20.47 -14.42
N ASP A 171 6.91 -19.29 -14.33
CA ASP A 171 6.25 -17.99 -14.54
C ASP A 171 5.02 -17.73 -13.63
N SER A 172 4.94 -18.43 -12.49
CA SER A 172 3.83 -18.28 -11.54
C SER A 172 4.03 -17.09 -10.60
N PRO A 173 3.01 -16.22 -10.38
CA PRO A 173 3.11 -15.15 -9.40
C PRO A 173 3.38 -15.68 -7.99
N VAL A 174 4.17 -14.95 -7.20
CA VAL A 174 4.54 -15.40 -5.83
C VAL A 174 3.34 -15.58 -4.91
N PHE A 175 2.25 -14.84 -5.15
CA PHE A 175 0.96 -15.01 -4.47
C PHE A 175 0.28 -16.36 -4.73
N THR A 176 0.61 -17.02 -5.85
CA THR A 176 0.03 -18.29 -6.26
C THR A 176 0.82 -19.50 -5.77
N LEU A 177 1.96 -19.29 -5.10
CA LEU A 177 2.83 -20.35 -4.55
C LEU A 177 2.21 -21.03 -3.31
N PHE A 178 0.93 -21.42 -3.39
CA PHE A 178 0.15 -21.98 -2.30
C PHE A 178 0.81 -23.16 -1.59
N PRO A 179 1.58 -24.07 -2.25
CA PRO A 179 2.24 -25.16 -1.52
C PRO A 179 3.27 -24.64 -0.52
N TYR A 180 4.00 -23.59 -0.87
CA TYR A 180 4.97 -22.94 0.01
C TYR A 180 4.27 -22.18 1.13
N LEU A 181 3.23 -21.43 0.79
CA LEU A 181 2.47 -20.63 1.76
C LEU A 181 1.79 -21.55 2.79
N GLU A 182 1.19 -22.66 2.37
CA GLU A 182 0.60 -23.65 3.27
C GLU A 182 1.61 -24.35 4.18
N LEU A 183 2.77 -24.68 3.64
CA LEU A 183 3.86 -25.23 4.45
C LEU A 183 4.25 -24.28 5.58
N PHE A 184 4.35 -22.97 5.30
CA PHE A 184 4.71 -21.98 6.32
C PHE A 184 3.61 -21.77 7.35
N LYS A 185 2.34 -21.76 6.92
CA LYS A 185 1.19 -21.80 7.83
C LYS A 185 1.21 -23.04 8.74
N TRP A 186 1.57 -24.20 8.20
CA TRP A 186 1.73 -25.42 8.99
C TRP A 186 2.90 -25.33 9.97
N PHE A 187 4.01 -24.69 9.59
CA PHE A 187 5.12 -24.44 10.51
C PHE A 187 4.71 -23.53 11.68
N ASP A 188 3.87 -22.53 11.43
CA ASP A 188 3.31 -21.64 12.45
C ASP A 188 2.17 -22.26 13.27
N GLY A 189 1.70 -23.46 12.92
CA GLY A 189 0.63 -24.15 13.64
C GLY A 189 -0.78 -23.64 13.33
N GLU A 190 -0.99 -23.00 12.18
CA GLU A 190 -2.32 -22.57 11.75
C GLU A 190 -3.27 -23.77 11.57
N ALA A 191 -4.49 -23.65 12.06
CA ALA A 191 -5.50 -24.70 11.96
C ALA A 191 -5.83 -25.01 10.49
N GLY A 192 -5.84 -26.30 10.14
CA GLY A 192 -6.15 -26.78 8.79
C GLY A 192 -5.03 -26.58 7.75
N ALA A 193 -3.87 -26.04 8.14
CA ALA A 193 -2.69 -26.04 7.28
C ALA A 193 -2.04 -27.43 7.23
N THR A 194 -1.47 -27.79 6.07
CA THR A 194 -0.82 -29.08 5.83
C THR A 194 0.44 -28.91 4.97
N PRO A 195 1.49 -29.74 5.16
CA PRO A 195 2.64 -29.75 4.27
C PRO A 195 2.41 -30.54 2.96
N ASP A 196 1.26 -31.21 2.81
CA ASP A 196 1.06 -32.24 1.77
C ASP A 196 1.24 -31.71 0.35
N HIS A 197 0.62 -30.57 0.00
CA HIS A 197 0.79 -29.98 -1.33
C HIS A 197 2.26 -29.64 -1.63
N TYR A 198 3.03 -29.20 -0.63
CA TYR A 198 4.46 -28.96 -0.83
C TYR A 198 5.23 -30.25 -1.08
N MET A 199 4.91 -31.29 -0.30
CA MET A 199 5.55 -32.59 -0.45
C MET A 199 5.24 -33.19 -1.82
N ASP A 200 3.97 -33.27 -2.19
CA ASP A 200 3.52 -34.01 -3.36
C ASP A 200 3.82 -33.27 -4.67
N LEU A 201 3.60 -31.95 -4.71
CA LEU A 201 3.77 -31.19 -5.95
C LEU A 201 5.22 -30.78 -6.22
N TYR A 202 6.05 -30.65 -5.17
CA TYR A 202 7.42 -30.17 -5.31
C TYR A 202 8.46 -31.24 -4.93
N CYS A 203 8.42 -31.76 -3.70
CA CYS A 203 9.50 -32.62 -3.22
C CYS A 203 9.50 -34.02 -3.84
N ARG A 204 8.34 -34.67 -3.94
CA ARG A 204 8.21 -36.02 -4.52
C ARG A 204 8.51 -36.02 -6.01
N ASN A 205 7.92 -35.09 -6.75
CA ASN A 205 8.22 -34.89 -8.18
C ASN A 205 9.72 -34.67 -8.43
N ALA A 206 10.39 -33.87 -7.61
CA ALA A 206 11.84 -33.71 -7.71
C ALA A 206 12.59 -34.99 -7.36
N ALA A 207 12.19 -35.70 -6.30
CA ALA A 207 12.79 -36.97 -5.92
C ALA A 207 12.69 -38.02 -7.03
N ASP A 208 11.53 -38.13 -7.69
CA ASP A 208 11.31 -39.05 -8.81
C ASP A 208 12.22 -38.74 -10.00
N GLN A 209 12.36 -37.45 -10.36
CA GLN A 209 13.26 -37.02 -11.43
C GLN A 209 14.73 -37.41 -11.18
N PHE A 210 15.14 -37.48 -9.91
CA PHE A 210 16.51 -37.83 -9.52
C PHE A 210 16.66 -39.27 -9.00
N GLY A 211 15.60 -40.10 -9.07
CA GLY A 211 15.62 -41.49 -8.59
C GLY A 211 15.86 -41.63 -7.08
N ILE A 212 15.43 -40.66 -6.28
CA ILE A 212 15.61 -40.65 -4.82
C ILE A 212 14.52 -41.47 -4.14
N ALA A 213 14.90 -42.41 -3.27
CA ALA A 213 13.95 -43.23 -2.51
C ALA A 213 13.11 -42.39 -1.54
N GLN A 214 11.78 -42.39 -1.73
CA GLN A 214 10.83 -41.56 -0.96
C GLN A 214 10.32 -42.27 0.31
N THR A 215 11.22 -42.62 1.22
CA THR A 215 10.85 -43.29 2.49
C THR A 215 10.23 -42.32 3.51
N PRO A 216 9.54 -42.81 4.56
CA PRO A 216 9.07 -41.95 5.66
C PRO A 216 10.19 -41.13 6.30
N ALA A 217 11.37 -41.72 6.50
CA ALA A 217 12.54 -41.03 7.03
C ALA A 217 13.03 -39.90 6.11
N TRP A 218 12.91 -40.07 4.79
CA TRP A 218 13.21 -39.01 3.83
C TRP A 218 12.21 -37.85 3.94
N VAL A 219 10.91 -38.15 4.06
CA VAL A 219 9.86 -37.13 4.26
C VAL A 219 10.14 -36.31 5.53
N ASP A 220 10.38 -36.98 6.66
CA ASP A 220 10.68 -36.33 7.94
C ASP A 220 11.92 -35.43 7.83
N ASN A 221 12.96 -35.92 7.13
CA ASN A 221 14.18 -35.14 6.93
C ASN A 221 13.93 -33.88 6.08
N VAL A 222 13.17 -33.99 5.00
CA VAL A 222 12.80 -32.85 4.15
C VAL A 222 12.03 -31.81 4.96
N LEU A 223 10.97 -32.22 5.67
CA LEU A 223 10.14 -31.30 6.45
C LEU A 223 10.93 -30.62 7.57
N ARG A 224 11.77 -31.37 8.29
CA ARG A 224 12.67 -30.81 9.32
C ARG A 224 13.66 -29.81 8.74
N SER A 225 14.27 -30.13 7.59
CA SER A 225 15.19 -29.20 6.91
C SER A 225 14.48 -27.91 6.48
N ARG A 226 13.27 -28.02 5.92
CA ARG A 226 12.48 -26.84 5.52
C ARG A 226 12.02 -26.01 6.72
N ARG A 227 11.66 -26.65 7.84
CA ARG A 227 11.37 -25.97 9.10
C ARG A 227 12.58 -25.18 9.59
N GLN A 228 13.78 -25.75 9.56
CA GLN A 228 15.00 -25.03 9.95
C GLN A 228 15.24 -23.79 9.08
N VAL A 229 15.06 -23.89 7.76
CA VAL A 229 15.20 -22.73 6.86
C VAL A 229 14.17 -21.65 7.18
N TYR A 230 12.91 -22.04 7.41
CA TYR A 230 11.83 -21.13 7.81
C TYR A 230 12.14 -20.41 9.13
N GLU A 231 12.51 -21.17 10.16
CA GLU A 231 12.85 -20.63 11.48
C GLU A 231 14.03 -19.68 11.45
N ARG A 232 15.03 -19.96 10.61
CA ARG A 232 16.16 -19.04 10.39
C ARG A 232 15.71 -17.75 9.71
N MET A 233 14.89 -17.82 8.66
CA MET A 233 14.34 -16.60 8.03
C MET A 233 13.53 -15.77 9.03
N ARG A 234 12.70 -16.41 9.86
CA ARG A 234 11.91 -15.75 10.92
C ARG A 234 12.78 -15.10 11.99
N GLN A 235 13.79 -15.81 12.47
CA GLN A 235 14.75 -15.27 13.43
C GLN A 235 15.47 -14.06 12.84
N THR A 236 15.96 -14.19 11.61
CA THR A 236 16.71 -13.13 10.92
C THR A 236 15.86 -11.90 10.65
N GLU A 237 14.60 -12.04 10.23
CA GLU A 237 13.66 -10.91 10.06
C GLU A 237 13.57 -10.05 11.34
N SER A 238 13.70 -10.67 12.52
CA SER A 238 13.55 -10.00 13.81
C SER A 238 14.81 -9.26 14.27
N ILE A 239 16.00 -9.69 13.84
CA ILE A 239 17.29 -9.17 14.35
C ILE A 239 18.15 -8.46 13.29
N ASP A 240 17.88 -8.69 12.01
CA ASP A 240 18.55 -8.07 10.87
C ASP A 240 17.49 -7.67 9.81
N PRO A 241 16.89 -6.48 9.95
CA PRO A 241 15.84 -6.02 9.04
C PRO A 241 16.34 -5.82 7.59
N LEU A 242 17.66 -5.77 7.37
CA LEU A 242 18.26 -5.61 6.04
C LEU A 242 18.65 -6.94 5.39
N PHE A 243 18.46 -8.07 6.05
CA PHE A 243 18.89 -9.37 5.52
C PHE A 243 18.33 -9.66 4.12
N PHE A 244 17.01 -9.48 3.92
CA PHE A 244 16.37 -9.75 2.64
C PHE A 244 16.81 -8.78 1.55
N LEU A 245 17.14 -7.55 1.93
CA LEU A 245 17.68 -6.52 1.04
C LEU A 245 19.09 -6.93 0.55
N ASN A 246 19.97 -7.27 1.49
CA ASN A 246 21.35 -7.68 1.21
C ASN A 246 21.43 -8.98 0.38
N HIS A 247 20.41 -9.84 0.51
CA HIS A 247 20.29 -11.11 -0.22
C HIS A 247 19.18 -11.08 -1.28
N ALA A 248 18.86 -9.89 -1.81
CA ALA A 248 17.91 -9.71 -2.90
C ALA A 248 18.33 -10.57 -4.12
N VAL A 249 17.34 -11.22 -4.74
CA VAL A 249 17.56 -12.06 -5.92
C VAL A 249 17.57 -11.23 -7.18
N LYS A 250 18.31 -11.68 -8.18
CA LYS A 250 18.20 -11.14 -9.53
C LYS A 250 16.84 -11.47 -10.15
N ALA A 251 16.30 -10.55 -10.91
CA ALA A 251 15.10 -10.74 -11.70
C ALA A 251 15.18 -9.91 -12.99
N ASP A 252 14.51 -10.40 -14.02
CA ASP A 252 14.42 -9.75 -15.32
C ASP A 252 12.98 -9.31 -15.60
N TRP A 253 12.80 -8.21 -16.34
CA TRP A 253 11.48 -7.76 -16.76
C TRP A 253 10.96 -8.61 -17.92
N ASN A 254 9.76 -9.17 -17.76
CA ASN A 254 9.07 -9.86 -18.83
C ASN A 254 8.23 -8.84 -19.63
N SER A 255 8.76 -8.40 -20.77
CA SER A 255 8.09 -7.43 -21.64
C SER A 255 6.74 -7.89 -22.16
N ASP A 256 6.52 -9.21 -22.27
CA ASP A 256 5.31 -9.77 -22.88
C ASP A 256 4.16 -9.87 -21.88
N GLU A 257 4.49 -10.01 -20.59
CA GLU A 257 3.52 -10.24 -19.52
C GLU A 257 3.48 -9.11 -18.47
N HIS A 258 4.42 -8.16 -18.55
CA HIS A 258 4.56 -6.96 -17.73
C HIS A 258 4.77 -7.24 -16.23
N HIS A 259 5.64 -8.19 -15.89
CA HIS A 259 6.04 -8.51 -14.52
C HIS A 259 7.52 -8.91 -14.44
N PHE A 260 8.06 -9.07 -13.24
CA PHE A 260 9.42 -9.52 -13.00
C PHE A 260 9.49 -11.03 -12.76
N ASN A 261 10.42 -11.70 -13.44
CA ASN A 261 10.72 -13.11 -13.20
C ASN A 261 12.00 -13.25 -12.39
N MET A 262 11.91 -13.79 -11.17
CA MET A 262 13.10 -14.05 -10.35
C MET A 262 13.92 -15.21 -10.89
N ASP A 263 15.24 -15.08 -10.85
CA ASP A 263 16.15 -16.19 -11.14
C ASP A 263 16.06 -17.28 -10.09
N SER A 264 15.85 -16.94 -8.82
CA SER A 264 15.78 -17.92 -7.74
C SER A 264 14.97 -17.37 -6.56
N GLY A 265 15.03 -18.02 -5.40
CA GLY A 265 14.47 -17.44 -4.18
C GLY A 265 12.98 -17.61 -3.94
N LYS A 266 12.31 -18.59 -4.59
CA LYS A 266 10.90 -18.92 -4.34
C LYS A 266 10.55 -19.03 -2.84
N HIS A 267 11.40 -19.69 -2.03
CA HIS A 267 11.20 -19.79 -0.59
C HIS A 267 11.27 -18.43 0.12
N ARG A 268 12.21 -17.55 -0.27
CA ARG A 268 12.33 -16.21 0.34
C ARG A 268 11.15 -15.33 -0.06
N ALA A 269 10.75 -15.35 -1.33
CA ALA A 269 9.58 -14.62 -1.78
C ALA A 269 8.30 -15.11 -1.09
N ALA A 270 8.05 -16.43 -1.09
CA ALA A 270 6.90 -17.00 -0.39
C ALA A 270 6.92 -16.70 1.12
N PHE A 271 8.11 -16.64 1.73
CA PHE A 271 8.24 -16.23 3.13
C PHE A 271 7.80 -14.79 3.32
N GLN A 272 8.27 -13.85 2.49
CA GLN A 272 7.85 -12.45 2.55
C GLN A 272 6.32 -12.29 2.37
N ILE A 273 5.71 -13.03 1.44
CA ILE A 273 4.24 -13.03 1.27
C ILE A 273 3.53 -13.59 2.50
N HIS A 274 4.02 -14.71 3.07
CA HIS A 274 3.49 -15.29 4.31
C HIS A 274 3.59 -14.32 5.50
N ARG A 275 4.68 -13.54 5.57
CA ARG A 275 4.86 -12.44 6.54
C ARG A 275 4.11 -11.15 6.17
N LYS A 276 3.20 -11.23 5.20
CA LYS A 276 2.36 -10.13 4.70
C LYS A 276 3.12 -8.90 4.17
N ARG A 277 4.31 -9.10 3.60
CA ARG A 277 5.07 -8.03 2.94
C ARG A 277 4.52 -7.78 1.54
N SER A 278 4.12 -6.55 1.27
CA SER A 278 3.61 -6.10 -0.04
C SER A 278 4.71 -5.76 -1.05
N LEU A 279 5.96 -5.64 -0.58
CA LEU A 279 7.15 -5.35 -1.37
C LEU A 279 8.20 -6.45 -1.18
N VAL A 280 8.92 -6.78 -2.25
CA VAL A 280 10.01 -7.76 -2.30
C VAL A 280 11.25 -7.08 -2.88
N PRO A 281 12.44 -7.19 -2.25
CA PRO A 281 13.63 -6.55 -2.77
C PRO A 281 14.21 -7.40 -3.92
N LEU A 282 14.44 -6.76 -5.07
CA LEU A 282 15.02 -7.40 -6.26
C LEU A 282 16.25 -6.64 -6.74
N LYS A 283 17.18 -7.38 -7.34
CA LYS A 283 18.28 -6.83 -8.15
C LYS A 283 17.88 -6.91 -9.61
N LEU A 284 17.92 -5.79 -10.31
CA LEU A 284 17.41 -5.62 -11.67
C LEU A 284 18.48 -4.97 -12.55
N SER A 285 18.38 -5.10 -13.87
CA SER A 285 19.11 -4.20 -14.76
C SER A 285 18.48 -2.80 -14.76
N ASN A 286 19.26 -1.76 -15.08
CA ASN A 286 18.71 -0.41 -15.27
C ASN A 286 17.58 -0.39 -16.30
N ALA A 287 17.71 -1.14 -17.40
CA ALA A 287 16.73 -1.18 -18.47
C ALA A 287 15.40 -1.80 -18.02
N ASP A 288 15.46 -2.90 -17.25
CA ASP A 288 14.27 -3.56 -16.71
C ASP A 288 13.55 -2.67 -15.71
N TYR A 289 14.30 -1.97 -14.86
CA TYR A 289 13.72 -1.04 -13.90
C TYR A 289 13.02 0.14 -14.60
N GLU A 290 13.67 0.75 -15.59
CA GLU A 290 13.06 1.83 -16.39
C GLU A 290 11.82 1.36 -17.18
N ALA A 291 11.83 0.13 -17.70
CA ALA A 291 10.66 -0.46 -18.37
C ALA A 291 9.48 -0.61 -17.41
N TYR A 292 9.74 -1.04 -16.17
CA TYR A 292 8.75 -1.13 -15.11
C TYR A 292 8.14 0.22 -14.77
N LEU A 293 8.95 1.28 -14.60
CA LEU A 293 8.48 2.61 -14.19
C LEU A 293 7.42 3.21 -15.12
N ASN A 294 7.42 2.81 -16.41
CA ASN A 294 6.41 3.21 -17.40
C ASN A 294 6.14 4.73 -17.38
N ARG A 295 7.22 5.53 -17.48
CA ARG A 295 7.19 6.99 -17.27
C ARG A 295 6.06 7.73 -17.97
N PRO A 296 5.72 7.45 -19.24
CA PRO A 296 4.62 8.15 -19.91
C PRO A 296 3.26 7.96 -19.21
N ALA A 297 2.94 6.74 -18.76
CA ALA A 297 1.70 6.46 -18.05
C ALA A 297 1.73 7.00 -16.62
N LEU A 298 2.90 6.95 -15.97
CA LEU A 298 3.13 7.55 -14.65
C LEU A 298 2.89 9.06 -14.67
N GLU A 299 3.46 9.78 -15.63
CA GLU A 299 3.30 11.23 -15.79
C GLU A 299 1.84 11.58 -16.05
N ALA A 300 1.16 10.84 -16.94
CA ALA A 300 -0.26 11.03 -17.21
C ALA A 300 -1.15 10.82 -15.97
N LEU A 301 -0.84 9.83 -15.13
CA LEU A 301 -1.56 9.60 -13.88
C LEU A 301 -1.31 10.73 -12.86
N ILE A 302 -0.06 11.17 -12.71
CA ILE A 302 0.27 12.32 -11.83
C ILE A 302 -0.47 13.57 -12.29
N ASP A 303 -0.49 13.87 -13.60
CA ASP A 303 -1.22 15.01 -14.17
C ASP A 303 -2.72 14.91 -13.91
N CYS A 304 -3.31 13.71 -14.05
CA CYS A 304 -4.70 13.44 -13.70
C CYS A 304 -4.97 13.75 -12.22
N MET A 305 -4.10 13.28 -11.31
CA MET A 305 -4.22 13.54 -9.89
C MET A 305 -4.15 15.03 -9.55
N VAL A 306 -3.16 15.74 -10.11
CA VAL A 306 -2.97 17.18 -9.89
C VAL A 306 -4.17 17.98 -10.40
N ARG A 307 -4.64 17.71 -11.63
CA ARG A 307 -5.83 18.36 -12.20
C ARG A 307 -7.10 18.12 -11.38
N SER A 308 -7.23 16.91 -10.83
CA SER A 308 -8.42 16.48 -10.08
C SER A 308 -8.33 16.80 -8.59
N GLY A 309 -7.23 17.41 -8.13
CA GLY A 309 -7.01 17.73 -6.72
C GLY A 309 -6.89 16.50 -5.81
N ILE A 310 -6.47 15.34 -6.36
CA ILE A 310 -6.28 14.10 -5.61
C ILE A 310 -4.99 14.22 -4.80
N THR A 311 -5.13 14.43 -3.49
CA THR A 311 -4.02 14.46 -2.52
C THR A 311 -3.92 13.18 -1.69
N GLU A 312 -4.97 12.36 -1.71
CA GLU A 312 -5.08 11.05 -1.07
C GLU A 312 -5.65 10.07 -2.10
N LEU A 313 -5.00 8.92 -2.28
CA LEU A 313 -5.42 7.93 -3.28
C LEU A 313 -6.71 7.22 -2.85
N PRO A 314 -7.62 6.90 -3.78
CA PRO A 314 -8.81 6.10 -3.46
C PRO A 314 -8.50 4.71 -2.90
N TYR A 315 -7.34 4.16 -3.24
CA TYR A 315 -6.87 2.84 -2.82
C TYR A 315 -5.33 2.75 -2.94
N PRO A 316 -4.66 1.75 -2.33
CA PRO A 316 -3.20 1.66 -2.42
C PRO A 316 -2.72 1.38 -3.85
N VAL A 317 -1.88 2.26 -4.39
CA VAL A 317 -1.15 2.05 -5.65
C VAL A 317 0.30 1.74 -5.31
N MET A 318 0.71 0.48 -5.48
CA MET A 318 2.02 0.01 -5.00
C MET A 318 3.20 0.40 -5.91
N HIS A 319 3.00 1.27 -6.90
CA HIS A 319 4.08 1.70 -7.79
C HIS A 319 5.10 2.58 -7.03
N SER A 320 6.36 2.57 -7.46
CA SER A 320 7.48 3.19 -6.73
C SER A 320 7.27 4.68 -6.40
N TYR A 321 6.54 5.39 -7.25
CA TYR A 321 6.23 6.82 -7.10
C TYR A 321 5.03 7.13 -6.17
N PHE A 322 4.33 6.10 -5.69
CA PHE A 322 3.12 6.26 -4.87
C PHE A 322 3.23 5.59 -3.49
N LEU A 323 4.36 4.98 -3.14
CA LEU A 323 4.54 4.22 -1.88
C LEU A 323 4.36 5.05 -0.60
N ARG A 324 4.61 6.37 -0.68
CA ARG A 324 4.46 7.31 0.45
C ARG A 324 3.24 8.21 0.34
N VAL A 325 2.44 8.02 -0.70
CA VAL A 325 1.23 8.81 -0.91
C VAL A 325 0.14 8.23 0.00
N PRO A 326 -0.57 9.06 0.78
CA PRO A 326 -1.67 8.57 1.61
C PRO A 326 -2.77 7.99 0.74
N TYR A 327 -3.53 7.04 1.29
CA TYR A 327 -4.67 6.43 0.61
C TYR A 327 -5.79 6.12 1.60
N LEU A 328 -7.02 6.03 1.08
CA LEU A 328 -8.19 5.64 1.83
C LEU A 328 -8.12 4.15 2.21
N ALA A 329 -7.80 3.88 3.47
CA ALA A 329 -7.68 2.53 4.01
C ALA A 329 -9.02 2.04 4.58
N GLU A 330 -10.05 1.95 3.74
CA GLU A 330 -11.41 1.57 4.18
C GLU A 330 -11.53 0.07 4.51
N ASN A 331 -10.71 -0.78 3.89
CA ASN A 331 -10.82 -2.23 3.96
C ASN A 331 -9.46 -2.92 4.19
N ALA A 332 -9.51 -4.16 4.72
CA ALA A 332 -8.34 -5.05 4.84
C ALA A 332 -7.96 -5.65 3.47
N TYR A 333 -7.52 -4.78 2.56
CA TYR A 333 -7.22 -5.10 1.16
C TYR A 333 -6.27 -6.29 1.02
N TYR A 334 -5.14 -6.25 1.72
CA TYR A 334 -4.07 -7.22 1.54
C TYR A 334 -4.44 -8.61 2.08
N GLU A 335 -5.11 -8.68 3.23
CA GLU A 335 -5.68 -9.91 3.78
C GLU A 335 -6.71 -10.53 2.82
N THR A 336 -7.58 -9.70 2.26
CA THR A 336 -8.61 -10.13 1.31
C THR A 336 -7.96 -10.68 0.05
N LEU A 337 -6.98 -9.97 -0.51
CA LEU A 337 -6.19 -10.44 -1.66
C LEU A 337 -5.56 -11.81 -1.40
N LEU A 338 -4.84 -12.00 -0.29
CA LEU A 338 -4.20 -13.28 0.04
C LEU A 338 -5.20 -14.43 0.16
N LYS A 339 -6.34 -14.19 0.83
CA LYS A 339 -7.40 -15.17 1.00
C LYS A 339 -7.99 -15.59 -0.35
N LEU A 340 -8.33 -14.61 -1.20
CA LEU A 340 -8.94 -14.86 -2.50
C LEU A 340 -7.95 -15.50 -3.48
N CYS A 341 -6.69 -15.06 -3.52
CA CYS A 341 -5.63 -15.69 -4.31
C CYS A 341 -5.55 -17.20 -4.04
N ARG A 342 -5.57 -17.59 -2.76
CA ARG A 342 -5.55 -19.01 -2.36
C ARG A 342 -6.76 -19.77 -2.90
N VAL A 343 -7.97 -19.22 -2.73
CA VAL A 343 -9.21 -19.88 -3.20
C VAL A 343 -9.17 -20.08 -4.72
N LEU A 344 -8.84 -19.02 -5.45
CA LEU A 344 -8.82 -19.03 -6.91
C LEU A 344 -7.74 -19.96 -7.46
N VAL A 345 -6.52 -19.92 -6.93
CA VAL A 345 -5.43 -20.77 -7.42
C VAL A 345 -5.70 -22.24 -7.12
N LEU A 346 -6.28 -22.57 -5.97
CA LEU A 346 -6.61 -23.96 -5.64
C LEU A 346 -7.73 -24.50 -6.53
N LYS A 347 -8.75 -23.68 -6.85
CA LYS A 347 -9.79 -24.09 -7.80
C LYS A 347 -9.20 -24.28 -9.20
N ASN A 348 -8.46 -23.30 -9.71
CA ASN A 348 -7.83 -23.41 -11.03
C ASN A 348 -6.85 -24.59 -11.11
N PHE A 349 -6.08 -24.86 -10.05
CA PHE A 349 -5.17 -26.00 -9.98
C PHE A 349 -5.93 -27.33 -10.05
N LYS A 350 -7.08 -27.47 -9.37
CA LYS A 350 -7.90 -28.70 -9.44
C LYS A 350 -8.47 -28.94 -10.84
N GLU A 351 -8.78 -27.87 -11.56
CA GLU A 351 -9.41 -27.94 -12.90
C GLU A 351 -8.37 -28.13 -14.02
N THR A 352 -7.21 -27.48 -13.92
CA THR A 352 -6.22 -27.38 -15.01
C THR A 352 -4.87 -28.02 -14.70
N GLY A 353 -4.61 -28.35 -13.43
CA GLY A 353 -3.30 -28.78 -12.95
C GLY A 353 -2.23 -27.69 -12.95
N ARG A 354 -2.57 -26.41 -13.18
CA ARG A 354 -1.61 -25.29 -13.22
C ARG A 354 -1.64 -24.44 -11.96
N VAL A 355 -0.46 -24.04 -11.48
CA VAL A 355 -0.32 -23.08 -10.37
C VAL A 355 -0.21 -21.67 -10.97
N SER A 356 -1.34 -21.17 -11.45
CA SER A 356 -1.45 -19.86 -12.10
C SER A 356 -2.89 -19.36 -11.98
N LEU A 357 -3.13 -18.08 -12.25
CA LEU A 357 -4.46 -17.51 -12.46
C LEU A 357 -4.72 -17.10 -13.91
N ARG A 358 -3.78 -17.41 -14.83
CA ARG A 358 -3.99 -17.20 -16.26
C ARG A 358 -5.15 -18.05 -16.78
N GLY A 359 -6.05 -17.40 -17.52
CA GLY A 359 -7.27 -18.01 -18.04
C GLY A 359 -8.46 -17.98 -17.07
N VAL A 360 -8.28 -17.44 -15.85
CA VAL A 360 -9.39 -17.20 -14.94
C VAL A 360 -10.09 -15.90 -15.33
N HIS A 361 -11.41 -15.98 -15.52
CA HIS A 361 -12.28 -14.86 -15.87
C HIS A 361 -13.06 -14.40 -14.65
N LEU A 362 -12.79 -13.18 -14.20
CA LEU A 362 -13.47 -12.53 -13.08
C LEU A 362 -14.55 -11.58 -13.60
N ARG A 363 -15.64 -11.48 -12.84
CA ARG A 363 -16.64 -10.43 -12.99
C ARG A 363 -16.65 -9.51 -11.78
N VAL A 364 -16.81 -8.21 -12.01
CA VAL A 364 -16.81 -7.18 -10.97
C VAL A 364 -17.94 -6.18 -11.25
N GLU A 365 -18.80 -5.92 -10.28
CA GLU A 365 -19.97 -5.04 -10.45
C GLU A 365 -19.80 -3.69 -9.75
N SER A 366 -19.05 -3.62 -8.64
CA SER A 366 -18.78 -2.40 -7.89
C SER A 366 -17.39 -1.82 -8.16
N ALA A 367 -17.33 -0.50 -8.32
CA ALA A 367 -16.06 0.25 -8.39
C ALA A 367 -15.26 0.17 -7.09
N ASP A 368 -15.90 -0.08 -5.94
CA ASP A 368 -15.22 -0.25 -4.64
C ASP A 368 -14.22 -1.43 -4.64
N VAL A 369 -14.37 -2.36 -5.59
CA VAL A 369 -13.58 -3.59 -5.72
C VAL A 369 -12.49 -3.44 -6.80
N GLU A 370 -12.41 -2.30 -7.48
CA GLU A 370 -11.37 -1.97 -8.47
C GLU A 370 -9.94 -2.34 -8.02
N PRO A 371 -9.45 -2.02 -6.80
CA PRO A 371 -8.08 -2.36 -6.42
C PRO A 371 -7.81 -3.87 -6.38
N LEU A 372 -8.82 -4.68 -6.05
CA LEU A 372 -8.70 -6.13 -6.10
C LEU A 372 -8.77 -6.63 -7.56
N ALA A 373 -9.62 -6.03 -8.38
CA ALA A 373 -9.71 -6.33 -9.80
C ALA A 373 -8.37 -6.09 -10.51
N GLN A 374 -7.72 -4.95 -10.25
CA GLN A 374 -6.40 -4.61 -10.76
C GLN A 374 -5.33 -5.58 -10.28
N ALA A 375 -5.34 -5.96 -8.99
CA ALA A 375 -4.43 -6.96 -8.47
C ALA A 375 -4.60 -8.34 -9.13
N PHE A 376 -5.84 -8.79 -9.33
CA PHE A 376 -6.07 -10.06 -10.02
C PHE A 376 -5.72 -10.00 -11.51
N ALA A 377 -5.94 -8.86 -12.16
CA ALA A 377 -5.45 -8.63 -13.50
C ALA A 377 -3.92 -8.72 -13.54
N LEU A 378 -3.18 -8.10 -12.62
CA LEU A 378 -1.72 -8.25 -12.48
C LEU A 378 -1.31 -9.72 -12.31
N LEU A 379 -2.06 -10.50 -11.53
CA LEU A 379 -1.80 -11.93 -11.29
C LEU A 379 -2.19 -12.84 -12.47
N GLY A 380 -2.75 -12.30 -13.55
CA GLY A 380 -3.01 -13.01 -14.81
C GLY A 380 -4.48 -13.25 -15.14
N CYS A 381 -5.43 -12.79 -14.32
CA CYS A 381 -6.86 -12.92 -14.62
C CYS A 381 -7.28 -11.96 -15.75
N SER A 382 -8.35 -12.31 -16.46
CA SER A 382 -9.13 -11.34 -17.24
C SER A 382 -10.32 -10.86 -16.41
N VAL A 383 -10.67 -9.59 -16.53
CA VAL A 383 -11.69 -8.93 -15.73
C VAL A 383 -12.79 -8.37 -16.62
N ARG A 384 -14.05 -8.69 -16.29
CA ARG A 384 -15.23 -8.04 -16.86
C ARG A 384 -15.87 -7.14 -15.81
N HIS A 385 -16.04 -5.85 -16.11
CA HIS A 385 -16.58 -4.89 -15.16
C HIS A 385 -17.94 -4.31 -15.58
N GLY A 386 -18.85 -4.16 -14.62
CA GLY A 386 -20.20 -3.60 -14.80
C GLY A 386 -20.34 -2.11 -14.46
N TYR A 387 -19.35 -1.50 -13.82
CA TYR A 387 -19.36 -0.09 -13.42
C TYR A 387 -18.71 0.84 -14.45
N GLN A 388 -18.99 2.14 -14.27
CA GLN A 388 -18.30 3.21 -14.99
C GLN A 388 -16.92 3.43 -14.37
N GLU A 389 -15.89 3.19 -15.17
CA GLU A 389 -14.49 3.43 -14.84
C GLU A 389 -14.17 4.93 -14.74
N SER A 390 -13.36 5.32 -13.74
CA SER A 390 -12.85 6.68 -13.59
C SER A 390 -11.55 6.92 -14.40
N GLU A 391 -11.20 8.18 -14.65
CA GLU A 391 -9.93 8.53 -15.30
C GLU A 391 -8.72 8.03 -14.48
N PHE A 392 -8.83 8.07 -13.14
CA PHE A 392 -7.80 7.55 -12.24
C PHE A 392 -7.61 6.04 -12.39
N ASP A 393 -8.71 5.27 -12.41
CA ASP A 393 -8.65 3.80 -12.56
C ASP A 393 -7.98 3.42 -13.88
N ARG A 394 -8.33 4.12 -14.97
CA ARG A 394 -7.67 3.94 -16.27
C ARG A 394 -6.17 4.20 -16.19
N GLY A 395 -5.79 5.31 -15.57
CA GLY A 395 -4.39 5.67 -15.41
C GLY A 395 -3.59 4.63 -14.63
N VAL A 396 -4.18 4.03 -13.60
CA VAL A 396 -3.53 2.93 -12.85
C VAL A 396 -3.41 1.66 -13.70
N ARG A 397 -4.45 1.30 -14.47
CA ARG A 397 -4.40 0.15 -15.38
C ARG A 397 -3.35 0.34 -16.49
N ASP A 398 -3.25 1.54 -17.04
CA ASP A 398 -2.24 1.89 -18.06
C ASP A 398 -0.83 1.90 -17.47
N LEU A 399 -0.66 2.40 -16.24
CA LEU A 399 0.60 2.36 -15.50
C LEU A 399 1.14 0.93 -15.40
N TYR A 400 0.28 -0.02 -15.07
CA TYR A 400 0.64 -1.44 -14.95
C TYR A 400 0.52 -2.25 -16.25
N ARG A 401 0.08 -1.63 -17.35
CA ARG A 401 -0.13 -2.29 -18.65
C ARG A 401 -1.09 -3.49 -18.57
N ILE A 402 -2.21 -3.29 -17.88
CA ILE A 402 -3.26 -4.31 -17.69
C ILE A 402 -4.59 -3.94 -18.32
N SER A 403 -4.68 -2.81 -19.03
CA SER A 403 -5.94 -2.32 -19.60
C SER A 403 -6.59 -3.29 -20.58
N ASP A 404 -5.80 -4.08 -21.31
CA ASP A 404 -6.27 -5.14 -22.22
C ASP A 404 -6.88 -6.36 -21.50
N ARG A 405 -6.58 -6.52 -20.20
CA ARG A 405 -7.19 -7.55 -19.35
C ARG A 405 -8.58 -7.15 -18.88
N PHE A 406 -9.01 -5.91 -19.10
CA PHE A 406 -10.33 -5.41 -18.72
C PHE A 406 -11.25 -5.30 -19.93
N ALA A 407 -12.50 -5.75 -19.75
CA ALA A 407 -13.58 -5.54 -20.71
C ALA A 407 -14.86 -5.10 -20.00
N ARG A 408 -15.65 -4.25 -20.64
CA ARG A 408 -16.96 -3.88 -20.12
C ARG A 408 -17.94 -5.05 -20.26
N ALA A 409 -18.65 -5.39 -19.20
CA ALA A 409 -19.73 -6.36 -19.26
C ALA A 409 -20.94 -5.75 -19.98
N HIS A 410 -21.42 -6.39 -21.06
CA HIS A 410 -22.56 -5.91 -21.83
C HIS A 410 -23.86 -6.61 -21.42
N SER A 411 -23.78 -7.76 -20.75
CA SER A 411 -24.95 -8.46 -20.22
C SER A 411 -24.62 -9.31 -18.99
N ALA A 412 -25.64 -9.56 -18.16
CA ALA A 412 -25.50 -10.42 -16.99
C ALA A 412 -25.26 -11.91 -17.30
N ARG A 413 -25.35 -12.33 -18.57
CA ARG A 413 -25.22 -13.73 -19.03
C ARG A 413 -23.83 -14.06 -19.61
N GLU A 414 -22.91 -13.11 -19.62
CA GLU A 414 -21.54 -13.37 -20.03
C GLU A 414 -20.89 -14.38 -19.07
N GLY A 415 -20.20 -15.38 -19.61
CA GLY A 415 -19.53 -16.40 -18.80
C GLY A 415 -18.39 -15.82 -17.98
N TYR A 416 -18.35 -16.16 -16.69
CA TYR A 416 -17.28 -15.84 -15.75
C TYR A 416 -17.08 -17.01 -14.79
N ASP A 417 -15.89 -17.16 -14.25
CA ASP A 417 -15.56 -18.23 -13.30
C ASP A 417 -15.92 -17.85 -11.85
N PHE A 418 -15.80 -16.55 -11.54
CA PHE A 418 -16.07 -15.96 -10.22
C PHE A 418 -16.61 -14.54 -10.31
N LEU A 419 -17.59 -14.20 -9.46
CA LEU A 419 -18.06 -12.83 -9.23
C LEU A 419 -17.35 -12.28 -8.01
N LEU A 420 -16.45 -11.31 -8.17
CA LEU A 420 -15.55 -10.86 -7.10
C LEU A 420 -16.31 -10.20 -5.93
N ASP A 421 -17.38 -9.46 -6.22
CA ASP A 421 -18.20 -8.74 -5.24
C ASP A 421 -18.79 -9.66 -4.15
N GLU A 422 -19.13 -10.91 -4.48
CA GLU A 422 -19.67 -11.88 -3.52
C GLU A 422 -18.66 -12.29 -2.44
N TRP A 423 -17.37 -12.13 -2.72
CA TRP A 423 -16.29 -12.63 -1.85
C TRP A 423 -15.64 -11.51 -1.02
N VAL A 424 -15.97 -10.26 -1.34
CA VAL A 424 -15.52 -9.04 -0.65
C VAL A 424 -16.59 -8.54 0.32
N ALA A 425 -17.69 -9.29 0.51
CA ALA A 425 -18.86 -8.91 1.30
C ALA A 425 -18.53 -8.09 2.56
N ARG A 426 -19.13 -6.90 2.59
CA ARG A 426 -18.94 -5.72 3.45
C ARG A 426 -18.99 -5.99 4.96
#